data_AF-A0A850GAK2-F1
#
_entry.id   AF-A0A850GAK2-F1
#
_cell.length_a   1.000
_cell.length_b   1.000
_cell.length_c   1.000
_cell.angle_alpha   90.00
_cell.angle_beta   90.00
_cell.angle_gamma   90.00
#
_symmetry.space_group_name_H-M   'P 1'
#
loop_
_entity.id
_entity.type
_entity.pdbx_description
1 polymer ?
#
loop_
_entity_poly.entity_id
_entity_poly.type
_entity_poly.pdbx_seq_one_letter_code
_entity_poly.pdbx_strand_id
1 'polypeptide(L)'
;MTTSMNLRWSDDNSDYSGTWQVETSPNTWTDLSSHTFSAGSYTFTVVSHDPPTYTTYYAVSTSNATTPPVSAIVASGEAGSSFTITLSTSTSHYLRALHLISDDPTYKVKWSRTTGGTMINQDTGTLRWKESAAAWDYKDDTGGWVDLPSDGVLSDRVAPETTAALRIENTDTSGSDIAVLHHDGALFDYAVVDASNPHTFTLATYASEHDFEVWEVKIFRPMNSWQGFSVS
;
A
#
# COMPACT_ATOMS: atom_id res chain seq x y z
N MET A 1 -17.49 -6.58 -22.53
CA MET A 1 -16.63 -7.74 -22.26
C MET A 1 -15.35 -7.24 -21.65
N THR A 2 -14.78 -7.97 -20.70
CA THR A 2 -13.54 -7.61 -20.03
C THR A 2 -12.45 -8.57 -20.49
N THR A 3 -11.28 -8.05 -20.85
CA THR A 3 -10.13 -8.85 -21.29
C THR A 3 -9.24 -9.16 -20.10
N SER A 4 -8.87 -10.43 -19.90
CA SER A 4 -7.97 -10.85 -18.82
C SER A 4 -6.52 -10.90 -19.31
N MET A 5 -5.60 -10.34 -18.52
CA MET A 5 -4.16 -10.29 -18.84
C MET A 5 -3.34 -10.53 -17.56
N ASN A 6 -2.15 -11.11 -17.68
CA ASN A 6 -1.22 -11.23 -16.56
C ASN A 6 -0.13 -10.15 -16.64
N LEU A 7 0.28 -9.63 -15.48
CA LEU A 7 1.39 -8.69 -15.31
C LEU A 7 2.40 -9.26 -14.34
N ARG A 8 3.68 -8.92 -14.52
CA ARG A 8 4.71 -9.19 -13.51
C ARG A 8 5.75 -8.09 -13.48
N TRP A 9 6.39 -7.93 -12.35
CA TRP A 9 7.61 -7.16 -12.22
C TRP A 9 8.82 -8.07 -12.43
N SER A 10 9.72 -7.71 -13.36
CA SER A 10 10.99 -8.40 -13.59
C SER A 10 12.12 -7.50 -13.11
N ASP A 11 12.80 -7.88 -12.03
CA ASP A 11 14.09 -7.29 -11.65
C ASP A 11 15.19 -8.12 -12.31
N ASP A 12 15.84 -7.56 -13.33
CA ASP A 12 16.82 -8.28 -14.12
C ASP A 12 18.22 -8.23 -13.47
N ASN A 13 18.48 -7.32 -12.51
CA ASN A 13 19.84 -6.97 -12.09
C ASN A 13 20.06 -6.77 -10.58
N SER A 14 19.11 -7.09 -9.70
CA SER A 14 19.23 -7.05 -8.21
C SER A 14 19.45 -5.68 -7.55
N ASP A 15 19.64 -4.61 -8.34
CA ASP A 15 19.76 -3.22 -7.86
C ASP A 15 18.40 -2.50 -7.71
N TYR A 16 17.32 -3.26 -7.50
CA TYR A 16 15.94 -2.76 -7.50
C TYR A 16 15.51 -2.13 -8.84
N SER A 17 16.26 -2.38 -9.92
CA SER A 17 15.99 -1.82 -11.25
C SER A 17 15.38 -2.89 -12.15
N GLY A 18 14.11 -2.73 -12.49
CA GLY A 18 13.37 -3.71 -13.30
C GLY A 18 12.36 -3.08 -14.25
N THR A 19 11.56 -3.92 -14.91
CA THR A 19 10.45 -3.49 -15.76
C THR A 19 9.17 -4.26 -15.45
N TRP A 20 8.04 -3.58 -15.62
CA TRP A 20 6.76 -4.28 -15.72
C TRP A 20 6.67 -4.96 -17.08
N GLN A 21 6.21 -6.20 -17.05
CA GLN A 21 5.97 -7.02 -18.23
C GLN A 21 4.51 -7.47 -18.26
N VAL A 22 3.98 -7.66 -19.45
CA VAL A 22 2.65 -8.21 -19.72
C VAL A 22 2.79 -9.54 -20.47
N GLU A 23 1.96 -10.51 -20.11
CA GLU A 23 1.92 -11.79 -20.79
C GLU A 23 1.10 -11.66 -22.09
N THR A 24 1.73 -11.86 -23.24
CA THR A 24 1.10 -11.71 -24.57
C THR A 24 0.72 -13.05 -25.20
N SER A 25 1.31 -14.14 -24.73
CA SER A 25 0.91 -15.53 -24.98
C SER A 25 1.42 -16.41 -23.84
N PRO A 26 0.95 -17.65 -23.66
CA PRO A 26 1.34 -18.47 -22.52
C PRO A 26 2.86 -18.55 -22.34
N ASN A 27 3.35 -18.09 -21.19
CA ASN A 27 4.76 -17.98 -20.80
C ASN A 27 5.61 -17.03 -21.66
N THR A 28 5.00 -16.16 -22.47
CA THR A 28 5.70 -15.13 -23.26
C THR A 28 5.41 -13.75 -22.68
N TRP A 29 6.47 -13.14 -22.16
CA TRP A 29 6.42 -11.86 -21.47
C TRP A 29 7.04 -10.77 -22.33
N THR A 30 6.42 -9.60 -22.34
CA THR A 30 6.86 -8.45 -23.13
C THR A 30 6.85 -7.21 -22.24
N ASP A 31 7.84 -6.33 -22.39
CA ASP A 31 7.88 -5.06 -21.63
C ASP A 31 6.58 -4.29 -21.83
N LEU A 32 5.96 -3.90 -20.70
CA LEU A 32 4.66 -3.24 -20.68
C LEU A 32 4.69 -1.92 -21.48
N SER A 33 5.79 -1.17 -21.42
CA SER A 33 5.97 0.07 -22.17
C SER A 33 6.06 -0.12 -23.69
N SER A 34 6.35 -1.34 -24.15
CA SER A 34 6.37 -1.68 -25.57
C SER A 34 5.04 -2.28 -26.07
N HIS A 35 4.13 -2.61 -25.15
CA HIS A 35 2.82 -3.13 -25.47
C HIS A 35 1.79 -1.98 -25.61
N THR A 36 0.95 -2.06 -26.63
CA THR A 36 -0.15 -1.11 -26.86
C THR A 36 -1.47 -1.82 -26.63
N PHE A 37 -2.23 -1.34 -25.65
CA PHE A 37 -3.57 -1.84 -25.40
C PHE A 37 -4.60 -1.13 -26.28
N SER A 38 -5.65 -1.83 -26.70
CA SER A 38 -6.84 -1.17 -27.24
C SER A 38 -7.68 -0.59 -26.11
N ALA A 39 -8.36 0.54 -26.34
CA ALA A 39 -9.31 1.07 -25.36
C ALA A 39 -10.37 0.02 -24.97
N GLY A 40 -10.67 -0.11 -23.67
CA GLY A 40 -11.58 -1.13 -23.15
C GLY A 40 -11.39 -1.44 -21.67
N SER A 41 -12.16 -2.41 -21.17
CA SER A 41 -12.05 -2.89 -19.78
C SER A 41 -11.14 -4.11 -19.71
N TYR A 42 -10.17 -4.07 -18.79
CA TYR A 42 -9.20 -5.13 -18.57
C TYR A 42 -9.19 -5.55 -17.11
N THR A 43 -9.07 -6.86 -16.86
CA THR A 43 -8.72 -7.42 -15.56
C THR A 43 -7.28 -7.89 -15.64
N PHE A 44 -6.41 -7.24 -14.87
CA PHE A 44 -5.01 -7.63 -14.75
C PHE A 44 -4.84 -8.47 -13.50
N THR A 45 -4.15 -9.60 -13.62
CA THR A 45 -3.67 -10.39 -12.49
C THR A 45 -2.16 -10.20 -12.39
N VAL A 46 -1.69 -9.73 -11.24
CA VAL A 46 -0.26 -9.60 -11.00
C VAL A 46 0.27 -10.94 -10.52
N VAL A 47 1.31 -11.46 -11.16
CA VAL A 47 1.95 -12.73 -10.79
C VAL A 47 3.38 -12.48 -10.34
N SER A 48 3.90 -13.36 -9.50
CA SER A 48 5.30 -13.33 -9.09
C SER A 48 6.21 -13.72 -10.25
N HIS A 49 7.33 -13.02 -10.39
CA HIS A 49 8.43 -13.47 -11.23
C HIS A 49 9.28 -14.47 -10.45
N ASP A 50 9.68 -15.58 -11.09
CA ASP A 50 10.56 -16.58 -10.50
C ASP A 50 12.01 -16.41 -10.96
N PRO A 51 13.00 -16.49 -10.05
CA PRO A 51 12.85 -16.59 -8.60
C PRO A 51 12.37 -15.25 -7.99
N PRO A 52 11.48 -15.28 -6.98
CA PRO A 52 11.03 -14.04 -6.35
C PRO A 52 12.15 -13.54 -5.44
N THR A 53 12.91 -12.56 -5.93
CA THR A 53 13.89 -11.86 -5.08
C THR A 53 13.18 -10.99 -4.03
N TYR A 54 11.93 -10.57 -4.30
CA TYR A 54 11.16 -9.68 -3.45
C TYR A 54 9.66 -9.97 -3.53
N THR A 55 8.92 -9.67 -2.45
CA THR A 55 7.45 -9.57 -2.52
C THR A 55 7.08 -8.43 -3.45
N THR A 56 6.45 -8.74 -4.59
CA THR A 56 6.03 -7.72 -5.56
C THR A 56 4.72 -7.10 -5.12
N TYR A 57 4.76 -5.81 -4.79
CA TYR A 57 3.57 -4.98 -4.68
C TYR A 57 3.47 -4.03 -5.86
N TYR A 58 2.25 -3.67 -6.24
CA TYR A 58 1.98 -2.76 -7.34
C TYR A 58 1.10 -1.58 -6.92
N ALA A 59 1.26 -0.47 -7.62
CA ALA A 59 0.33 0.66 -7.62
C ALA A 59 0.07 1.13 -9.06
N VAL A 60 -1.19 1.42 -9.37
CA VAL A 60 -1.69 1.77 -10.72
C VAL A 60 -2.32 3.14 -10.69
N SER A 61 -2.01 4.00 -11.65
CA SER A 61 -2.63 5.33 -11.80
C SER A 61 -3.08 5.64 -13.22
N THR A 62 -4.15 6.40 -13.35
CA THR A 62 -4.68 6.93 -14.63
C THR A 62 -4.46 8.45 -14.79
N SER A 63 -3.52 9.03 -14.05
CA SER A 63 -3.18 10.45 -14.17
C SER A 63 -2.48 10.75 -15.49
N ASN A 64 -2.53 12.00 -15.97
CA ASN A 64 -1.70 12.47 -17.08
C ASN A 64 -0.27 12.86 -16.66
N ALA A 65 0.02 12.87 -15.36
CA ALA A 65 1.34 13.20 -14.82
C ALA A 65 2.26 11.97 -14.79
N THR A 66 3.53 12.15 -15.14
CA THR A 66 4.59 11.14 -15.01
C THR A 66 4.94 10.82 -13.55
N THR A 67 4.45 11.64 -12.62
CA THR A 67 4.40 11.36 -11.19
C THR A 67 2.97 11.64 -10.74
N PRO A 68 2.09 10.64 -10.79
CA PRO A 68 0.68 10.81 -10.45
C PRO A 68 0.48 11.32 -9.01
N PRO A 69 -0.48 12.23 -8.78
CA PRO A 69 -0.89 12.55 -7.41
C PRO A 69 -1.59 11.34 -6.77
N VAL A 70 -1.54 11.25 -5.45
CA VAL A 70 -2.09 10.13 -4.65
C VAL A 70 -3.55 9.85 -4.98
N SER A 71 -4.35 10.89 -5.15
CA SER A 71 -5.77 10.80 -5.49
C SER A 71 -6.06 10.18 -6.86
N ALA A 72 -5.02 9.98 -7.69
CA ALA A 72 -5.13 9.36 -8.99
C ALA A 72 -4.68 7.90 -9.02
N ILE A 73 -4.27 7.31 -7.88
CA ILE A 73 -4.03 5.87 -7.81
C ILE A 73 -5.40 5.18 -7.77
N VAL A 74 -5.58 4.17 -8.63
CA VAL A 74 -6.87 3.51 -8.85
C VAL A 74 -6.86 2.03 -8.43
N ALA A 75 -5.68 1.45 -8.21
CA ALA A 75 -5.51 0.10 -7.70
C ALA A 75 -4.11 -0.10 -7.12
N SER A 76 -4.00 -1.00 -6.15
CA SER A 76 -2.75 -1.51 -5.61
C SER A 76 -2.97 -2.94 -5.08
N GLY A 77 -1.90 -3.67 -4.79
CA GLY A 77 -1.99 -5.02 -4.24
C GLY A 77 -0.69 -5.80 -4.31
N GLU A 78 -0.74 -7.05 -3.85
CA GLU A 78 0.34 -8.04 -3.90
C GLU A 78 0.28 -8.87 -5.18
N ALA A 79 1.40 -9.48 -5.55
CA ALA A 79 1.39 -10.62 -6.46
C ALA A 79 0.38 -11.69 -5.99
N GLY A 80 -0.43 -12.18 -6.92
CA GLY A 80 -1.61 -13.02 -6.66
C GLY A 80 -2.92 -12.23 -6.66
N SER A 81 -2.88 -10.90 -6.54
CA SER A 81 -4.08 -10.05 -6.62
C SER A 81 -4.46 -9.73 -8.06
N SER A 82 -5.74 -9.43 -8.27
CA SER A 82 -6.26 -8.93 -9.54
C SER A 82 -6.92 -7.57 -9.36
N PHE A 83 -6.81 -6.72 -10.37
CA PHE A 83 -7.53 -5.44 -10.43
C PHE A 83 -8.19 -5.27 -11.81
N THR A 84 -9.28 -4.51 -11.84
CA THR A 84 -9.97 -4.16 -13.10
C THR A 84 -9.80 -2.67 -13.37
N ILE A 85 -9.42 -2.32 -14.59
CA ILE A 85 -9.22 -0.94 -15.04
C ILE A 85 -9.84 -0.73 -16.42
N THR A 86 -10.38 0.47 -16.64
CA THR A 86 -10.83 0.89 -17.97
C THR A 86 -9.73 1.71 -18.62
N LEU A 87 -9.15 1.16 -19.68
CA LEU A 87 -8.15 1.82 -20.50
C LEU A 87 -8.85 2.73 -21.51
N SER A 88 -8.44 3.99 -21.54
CA SER A 88 -8.90 5.02 -22.45
C SER A 88 -7.71 5.74 -23.07
N THR A 89 -7.86 6.23 -24.30
CA THR A 89 -6.88 7.09 -24.99
C THR A 89 -6.87 8.52 -24.44
N SER A 90 -7.88 8.92 -23.67
CA SER A 90 -8.01 10.26 -23.09
C SER A 90 -7.19 10.49 -21.82
N THR A 91 -6.59 9.43 -21.27
CA THR A 91 -5.83 9.45 -20.02
C THR A 91 -4.53 8.68 -20.20
N SER A 92 -3.44 9.16 -19.60
CA SER A 92 -2.24 8.33 -19.46
C SER A 92 -2.43 7.28 -18.38
N HIS A 93 -1.71 6.16 -18.50
CA HIS A 93 -1.76 5.06 -17.53
C HIS A 93 -0.36 4.71 -17.09
N TYR A 94 -0.18 4.56 -15.78
CA TYR A 94 1.12 4.33 -15.16
C TYR A 94 1.02 3.20 -14.14
N LEU A 95 2.10 2.42 -14.05
CA LEU A 95 2.27 1.33 -13.10
C LEU A 95 3.61 1.48 -12.38
N ARG A 96 3.64 1.12 -11.09
CA ARG A 96 4.86 1.19 -10.28
C ARG A 96 5.02 -0.08 -9.44
N ALA A 97 6.24 -0.60 -9.41
CA ALA A 97 6.58 -1.73 -8.54
C ALA A 97 7.14 -1.19 -7.22
N LEU A 98 6.77 -1.88 -6.14
CA LEU A 98 7.11 -1.48 -4.79
C LEU A 98 7.73 -2.66 -4.04
N HIS A 99 8.75 -2.36 -3.24
CA HIS A 99 9.39 -3.27 -2.30
C HIS A 99 8.94 -2.96 -0.89
N LEU A 100 8.77 -4.00 -0.07
CA LEU A 100 8.55 -3.81 1.36
C LEU A 100 9.85 -3.27 1.97
N ILE A 101 9.78 -2.16 2.71
CA ILE A 101 10.98 -1.52 3.29
C ILE A 101 11.62 -2.38 4.38
N SER A 102 10.85 -3.30 4.97
CA SER A 102 11.31 -4.13 6.08
C SER A 102 10.85 -5.57 5.92
N ASP A 103 11.78 -6.51 6.10
CA ASP A 103 11.47 -7.95 6.15
C ASP A 103 10.73 -8.35 7.45
N ASP A 104 10.48 -7.43 8.38
CA ASP A 104 9.65 -7.63 9.59
C ASP A 104 9.41 -6.29 10.33
N PRO A 105 8.30 -6.04 11.04
CA PRO A 105 7.09 -6.83 11.22
C PRO A 105 5.84 -6.15 10.63
N THR A 106 4.86 -6.97 10.26
CA THR A 106 3.44 -6.64 10.28
C THR A 106 3.07 -6.02 11.63
N TYR A 107 2.76 -4.73 11.67
CA TYR A 107 2.33 -4.09 12.93
C TYR A 107 0.86 -4.29 13.16
N LYS A 108 0.46 -4.68 14.37
CA LYS A 108 -0.93 -4.99 14.74
C LYS A 108 -1.51 -3.91 15.66
N VAL A 109 -2.15 -2.88 15.10
CA VAL A 109 -2.85 -1.90 15.97
C VAL A 109 -4.09 -2.56 16.56
N LYS A 110 -4.17 -2.62 17.89
CA LYS A 110 -5.25 -3.31 18.61
C LYS A 110 -6.11 -2.34 19.40
N TRP A 111 -7.27 -2.00 18.87
CA TRP A 111 -8.25 -1.16 19.55
C TRP A 111 -9.18 -2.01 20.41
N SER A 112 -9.47 -1.62 21.66
CA SER A 112 -10.44 -2.31 22.53
C SER A 112 -11.35 -1.33 23.25
N ARG A 113 -12.58 -1.75 23.55
CA ARG A 113 -13.57 -0.97 24.31
C ARG A 113 -13.59 -1.28 25.82
N THR A 114 -12.85 -2.30 26.28
CA THR A 114 -12.87 -2.75 27.68
C THR A 114 -11.77 -2.08 28.51
N THR A 115 -12.11 -1.65 29.73
CA THR A 115 -11.17 -1.06 30.69
C THR A 115 -10.08 -2.04 31.13
N GLY A 116 -8.80 -1.67 30.97
CA GLY A 116 -7.68 -2.42 31.56
C GLY A 116 -6.32 -2.38 30.83
N GLY A 117 -6.18 -1.68 29.70
CA GLY A 117 -4.91 -1.48 28.97
C GLY A 117 -4.29 -0.10 29.19
N THR A 118 -3.06 0.14 28.74
CA THR A 118 -2.25 1.27 29.22
C THR A 118 -1.84 2.37 28.23
N MET A 119 -2.18 2.38 26.92
CA MET A 119 -1.30 3.15 25.99
C MET A 119 -1.88 4.23 25.05
N ILE A 120 -3.16 4.30 24.64
CA ILE A 120 -3.64 5.46 23.84
C ILE A 120 -5.15 5.74 24.05
N ASN A 121 -5.51 6.88 24.64
CA ASN A 121 -6.88 7.41 24.75
C ASN A 121 -7.16 8.49 23.68
N GLN A 122 -7.11 8.13 22.40
CA GLN A 122 -7.33 9.06 21.29
C GLN A 122 -8.31 8.48 20.28
N ASP A 123 -9.21 9.31 19.74
CA ASP A 123 -10.06 8.90 18.60
C ASP A 123 -9.24 8.66 17.32
N THR A 124 -7.99 9.12 17.29
CA THR A 124 -7.05 8.91 16.19
C THR A 124 -5.68 8.51 16.74
N GLY A 125 -5.27 7.26 16.52
CA GLY A 125 -3.91 6.81 16.83
C GLY A 125 -2.97 7.33 15.75
N THR A 126 -1.84 7.92 16.14
CA THR A 126 -0.83 8.38 15.16
C THR A 126 0.42 7.52 15.27
N LEU A 127 0.77 6.85 14.17
CA LEU A 127 2.01 6.10 13.99
C LEU A 127 2.96 6.89 13.10
N ARG A 128 4.26 6.74 13.36
CA ARG A 128 5.28 7.35 12.52
C ARG A 128 6.44 6.41 12.22
N TRP A 129 6.77 6.27 10.94
CA TRP A 129 7.93 5.52 10.48
C TRP A 129 9.19 6.40 10.56
N LYS A 130 10.23 5.89 11.21
CA LYS A 130 11.57 6.49 11.30
C LYS A 130 12.54 5.74 10.42
N GLU A 131 12.86 6.31 9.26
CA GLU A 131 13.85 5.74 8.34
C GLU A 131 15.20 5.49 9.03
N SER A 132 15.71 6.49 9.77
CA SER A 132 17.03 6.41 10.41
C SER A 132 17.19 5.28 11.41
N ALA A 133 16.08 4.80 11.97
CA ALA A 133 16.05 3.70 12.93
C ALA A 133 15.44 2.42 12.35
N ALA A 134 14.94 2.47 11.11
CA ALA A 134 14.09 1.43 10.52
C ALA A 134 13.03 0.92 11.51
N ALA A 135 12.35 1.85 12.21
CA ALA A 135 11.46 1.51 13.32
C ALA A 135 10.24 2.45 13.36
N TRP A 136 9.18 1.98 14.00
CA TRP A 136 7.99 2.78 14.27
C TRP A 136 8.05 3.42 15.66
N ASP A 137 7.49 4.61 15.76
CA ASP A 137 7.03 5.18 17.02
C ASP A 137 5.56 5.60 16.91
N TYR A 138 4.94 5.84 18.06
CA TYR A 138 3.56 6.30 18.15
C TYR A 138 3.46 7.55 19.00
N LYS A 139 2.38 8.30 18.78
CA LYS A 139 2.07 9.48 19.57
C LYS A 139 1.24 9.07 20.79
N ASP A 140 1.78 9.30 21.98
CA ASP A 140 1.10 9.01 23.25
C ASP A 140 0.04 10.06 23.61
N ASP A 141 -0.67 9.83 24.72
CA ASP A 141 -1.73 10.72 25.24
C ASP A 141 -1.25 12.11 25.64
N THR A 142 0.05 12.26 25.91
CA THR A 142 0.67 13.56 26.22
C THR A 142 1.09 14.31 24.95
N GLY A 143 0.95 13.68 23.79
CA GLY A 143 1.41 14.17 22.50
C GLY A 143 2.90 13.91 22.24
N GLY A 144 3.58 13.16 23.13
CA GLY A 144 4.96 12.73 23.00
C GLY A 144 5.10 11.57 22.02
N TRP A 145 6.29 11.42 21.44
CA TRP A 145 6.61 10.27 20.59
C TRP A 145 7.33 9.21 21.41
N VAL A 146 6.80 7.99 21.39
CA VAL A 146 7.32 6.84 22.14
C VAL A 146 7.56 5.70 21.17
N ASP A 147 8.70 5.02 21.31
CA ASP A 147 9.03 3.85 20.49
C ASP A 147 7.91 2.81 20.61
N LEU A 148 7.56 2.22 19.48
CA LEU A 148 6.54 1.18 19.46
C LEU A 148 7.03 -0.03 20.26
N PRO A 149 6.21 -0.64 21.12
CA PRO A 149 6.57 -1.88 21.80
C PRO A 149 6.96 -2.98 20.82
N SER A 150 7.87 -3.85 21.24
CA SER A 150 8.36 -4.97 20.42
C SER A 150 7.29 -6.01 20.06
N ASP A 151 6.16 -6.03 20.78
CA ASP A 151 5.00 -6.89 20.46
C ASP A 151 4.03 -6.23 19.47
N GLY A 152 4.27 -4.97 19.09
CA GLY A 152 3.50 -4.22 18.11
C GLY A 152 2.11 -3.78 18.58
N VAL A 153 1.76 -3.97 19.85
CA VAL A 153 0.40 -3.75 20.36
C VAL A 153 0.26 -2.33 20.92
N LEU A 154 -0.46 -1.47 20.19
CA LEU A 154 -0.97 -0.21 20.70
C LEU A 154 -2.41 -0.41 21.18
N SER A 155 -2.68 -0.17 22.46
CA SER A 155 -4.01 -0.34 23.06
C SER A 155 -4.36 0.88 23.90
N ASP A 156 -5.49 1.55 23.63
CA ASP A 156 -6.61 1.80 24.56
C ASP A 156 -7.80 2.49 23.83
N ARG A 157 -8.91 2.63 24.57
CA ARG A 157 -10.28 3.08 24.34
C ARG A 157 -10.58 4.02 23.16
N VAL A 158 -11.26 3.50 22.15
CA VAL A 158 -12.17 4.30 21.31
C VAL A 158 -13.44 4.55 22.12
N ALA A 159 -13.90 5.80 22.21
CA ALA A 159 -15.17 6.06 22.84
C ALA A 159 -16.28 5.25 22.14
N PRO A 160 -17.28 4.72 22.87
CA PRO A 160 -18.44 4.12 22.22
C PRO A 160 -19.01 5.13 21.22
N GLU A 161 -19.34 4.65 20.01
CA GLU A 161 -19.91 5.47 18.92
C GLU A 161 -18.94 6.45 18.22
N THR A 162 -17.65 6.50 18.58
CA THR A 162 -16.64 7.17 17.75
C THR A 162 -16.01 6.22 16.74
N THR A 163 -15.74 6.76 15.55
CA THR A 163 -15.02 6.05 14.50
C THR A 163 -13.54 6.09 14.80
N ALA A 164 -12.92 4.94 15.00
CA ALA A 164 -11.47 4.85 15.15
C ALA A 164 -10.78 5.25 13.84
N ALA A 165 -9.75 6.09 13.95
CA ALA A 165 -8.88 6.42 12.84
C ALA A 165 -7.42 6.10 13.17
N LEU A 166 -6.68 5.69 12.16
CA LEU A 166 -5.24 5.48 12.23
C LEU A 166 -4.56 6.46 11.28
N ARG A 167 -3.79 7.38 11.83
CA ARG A 167 -2.96 8.31 11.06
C ARG A 167 -1.55 7.76 10.94
N ILE A 168 -1.05 7.66 9.72
CA ILE A 168 0.33 7.29 9.44
C ILE A 168 1.09 8.54 9.00
N GLU A 169 2.23 8.77 9.65
CA GLU A 169 3.21 9.77 9.26
C GLU A 169 4.48 9.03 8.82
N ASN A 170 5.10 9.47 7.74
CA ASN A 170 6.37 8.90 7.30
C ASN A 170 7.43 10.00 7.33
N THR A 171 8.51 9.81 8.09
CA THR A 171 9.59 10.79 8.16
C THR A 171 10.65 10.61 7.09
N ASP A 172 10.53 9.59 6.25
CA ASP A 172 11.40 9.38 5.10
C ASP A 172 11.32 10.59 4.16
N THR A 173 12.49 11.11 3.80
CA THR A 173 12.65 12.26 2.89
C THR A 173 13.09 11.83 1.49
N SER A 174 13.39 10.53 1.33
CA SER A 174 13.95 9.89 0.13
C SER A 174 12.89 9.58 -0.91
N GLY A 175 11.60 9.58 -0.55
CA GLY A 175 10.53 9.37 -1.50
C GLY A 175 9.19 9.04 -0.87
N SER A 176 8.18 9.07 -1.74
CA SER A 176 6.80 8.69 -1.48
C SER A 176 6.67 7.19 -1.22
N ASP A 177 6.67 6.77 0.05
CA ASP A 177 6.36 5.39 0.41
C ASP A 177 4.86 5.17 0.43
N ILE A 178 4.42 3.98 0.03
CA ILE A 178 3.01 3.62 0.10
C ILE A 178 2.77 2.88 1.41
N ALA A 179 1.98 3.48 2.29
CA ALA A 179 1.39 2.80 3.43
C ALA A 179 0.22 1.97 2.94
N VAL A 180 0.19 0.70 3.33
CA VAL A 180 -0.88 -0.23 3.00
C VAL A 180 -1.46 -0.76 4.29
N LEU A 181 -2.78 -0.65 4.41
CA LEU A 181 -3.51 -1.20 5.53
C LEU A 181 -4.17 -2.51 5.12
N HIS A 182 -3.90 -3.56 5.88
CA HIS A 182 -4.58 -4.84 5.79
C HIS A 182 -5.45 -5.09 7.02
N HIS A 183 -6.62 -5.70 6.79
CA HIS A 183 -7.47 -6.29 7.82
C HIS A 183 -7.86 -7.71 7.36
N ASP A 184 -7.60 -8.73 8.19
CA ASP A 184 -7.82 -10.16 7.86
C ASP A 184 -7.22 -10.60 6.51
N GLY A 185 -6.06 -10.04 6.14
CA GLY A 185 -5.38 -10.34 4.88
C GLY A 185 -5.92 -9.60 3.65
N ALA A 186 -7.02 -8.85 3.78
CA ALA A 186 -7.55 -8.01 2.70
C ALA A 186 -6.94 -6.61 2.74
N LEU A 187 -6.54 -6.09 1.58
CA LEU A 187 -6.16 -4.69 1.38
C LEU A 187 -7.37 -3.79 1.65
N PHE A 188 -7.28 -2.93 2.67
CA PHE A 188 -8.35 -2.02 3.07
C PHE A 188 -8.19 -0.64 2.44
N ASP A 189 -7.00 -0.08 2.51
CA ASP A 189 -6.69 1.26 2.00
C ASP A 189 -5.18 1.39 1.79
N TYR A 190 -4.77 2.37 0.98
CA TYR A 190 -3.37 2.66 0.74
C TYR A 190 -3.17 4.14 0.39
N ALA A 191 -2.02 4.67 0.73
CA ALA A 191 -1.65 6.03 0.34
C ALA A 191 -0.15 6.18 0.28
N VAL A 192 0.31 7.08 -0.58
CA VAL A 192 1.65 7.64 -0.44
C VAL A 192 1.66 8.50 0.82
N VAL A 193 2.58 8.21 1.75
CA VAL A 193 2.75 8.95 2.99
C VAL A 193 4.16 9.53 3.03
N ASP A 194 4.22 10.83 3.30
CA ASP A 194 5.45 11.55 3.65
C ASP A 194 5.18 12.53 4.81
N ALA A 195 6.22 13.19 5.30
CA ALA A 195 6.13 14.06 6.46
C ALA A 195 5.27 15.32 6.20
N SER A 196 5.15 15.73 4.94
CA SER A 196 4.38 16.90 4.51
C SER A 196 2.92 16.58 4.18
N ASN A 197 2.62 15.30 3.90
CA ASN A 197 1.30 14.82 3.54
C ASN A 197 0.99 13.48 4.22
N PRO A 198 0.68 13.49 5.54
CA PRO A 198 0.32 12.29 6.28
C PRO A 198 -1.05 11.76 5.82
N HIS A 199 -1.26 10.44 5.89
CA HIS A 199 -2.53 9.81 5.52
C HIS A 199 -3.29 9.32 6.74
N THR A 200 -4.61 9.46 6.73
CA THR A 200 -5.48 8.98 7.81
C THR A 200 -6.40 7.89 7.27
N PHE A 201 -6.14 6.67 7.71
CA PHE A 201 -7.00 5.52 7.50
C PHE A 201 -8.19 5.61 8.44
N THR A 202 -9.41 5.57 7.89
CA THR A 202 -10.65 5.61 8.68
C THR A 202 -11.44 4.34 8.43
N LEU A 203 -11.85 3.64 9.50
CA LEU A 203 -12.74 2.50 9.37
C LEU A 203 -14.18 2.98 9.33
N ALA A 204 -15.03 2.47 8.43
CA ALA A 204 -16.46 2.74 8.55
C ALA A 204 -17.03 1.98 9.76
N THR A 205 -17.86 2.65 10.55
CA THR A 205 -18.50 2.21 11.81
C THR A 205 -18.73 0.70 11.96
N TYR A 206 -18.25 0.20 13.10
CA TYR A 206 -18.44 -1.14 13.68
C TYR A 206 -19.83 -1.76 13.41
N ALA A 207 -19.83 -3.01 12.94
CA ALA A 207 -20.99 -3.89 13.00
C ALA A 207 -20.72 -5.23 13.72
N SER A 208 -19.52 -5.48 14.24
CA SER A 208 -19.13 -6.81 14.78
C SER A 208 -18.99 -6.86 16.30
N GLU A 209 -19.31 -8.03 16.85
CA GLU A 209 -19.35 -8.41 18.27
C GLU A 209 -17.96 -8.62 18.91
N HIS A 210 -16.88 -8.11 18.31
CA HIS A 210 -15.51 -8.40 18.77
C HIS A 210 -14.99 -7.38 19.79
N ASP A 211 -14.32 -7.88 20.84
CA ASP A 211 -13.69 -7.06 21.90
C ASP A 211 -12.45 -6.28 21.43
N PHE A 212 -11.93 -6.62 20.24
CA PHE A 212 -10.78 -5.97 19.62
C PHE A 212 -10.69 -6.14 18.11
N GLU A 213 -9.91 -5.28 17.45
CA GLU A 213 -9.58 -5.37 16.02
C GLU A 213 -8.06 -5.32 15.83
N VAL A 214 -7.53 -5.92 14.76
CA VAL A 214 -6.09 -5.96 14.49
C VAL A 214 -5.82 -5.38 13.10
N TRP A 215 -5.07 -4.29 13.06
CA TRP A 215 -4.73 -3.60 11.81
C TRP A 215 -3.31 -3.92 11.45
N GLU A 216 -3.06 -4.41 10.23
CA GLU A 216 -1.72 -4.66 9.70
C GLU A 216 -1.26 -3.51 8.81
N VAL A 217 -0.24 -2.76 9.24
CA VAL A 217 0.34 -1.67 8.45
C VAL A 217 1.70 -2.08 7.89
N LYS A 218 1.85 -1.91 6.58
CA LYS A 218 3.10 -2.12 5.84
C LYS A 218 3.48 -0.85 5.09
N ILE A 219 4.79 -0.60 4.98
CA ILE A 219 5.33 0.54 4.21
C ILE A 219 6.16 -0.01 3.07
N PHE A 220 5.84 0.45 1.86
CA PHE A 220 6.51 0.05 0.65
C PHE A 220 7.27 1.21 0.04
N ARG A 221 8.54 0.96 -0.28
CA ARG A 221 9.36 1.85 -1.07
C ARG A 221 9.19 1.53 -2.54
N PRO A 222 9.19 2.53 -3.40
CA PRO A 222 9.21 2.27 -4.82
C PRO A 222 10.56 1.70 -5.27
N MET A 223 10.51 0.65 -6.10
CA MET A 223 11.71 0.12 -6.75
C MET A 223 12.10 0.96 -7.97
N ASN A 224 11.13 1.55 -8.67
CA ASN A 224 11.36 2.29 -9.90
C ASN A 224 10.57 3.60 -9.99
N SER A 225 10.81 4.35 -11.06
CA SER A 225 9.90 5.42 -11.49
C SER A 225 8.60 4.82 -12.03
N TRP A 226 7.52 5.60 -12.01
CA TRP A 226 6.27 5.22 -12.68
C TRP A 226 6.52 4.89 -14.15
N GLN A 227 6.15 3.68 -14.56
CA GLN A 227 6.27 3.21 -15.94
C GLN A 227 4.95 3.45 -16.66
N GLY A 228 4.97 4.28 -17.70
CA GLY A 228 3.82 4.54 -18.56
C GLY A 228 3.62 3.43 -19.60
N PHE A 229 2.38 3.22 -20.03
CA PHE A 229 2.04 2.36 -21.16
C PHE A 229 0.97 2.99 -22.06
N SER A 230 0.91 2.54 -23.31
CA SER A 230 0.12 3.20 -24.35
C SER A 230 -1.24 2.55 -24.57
N VAL A 231 -2.24 3.37 -24.90
CA VAL A 231 -3.58 2.94 -25.32
C VAL A 231 -3.87 3.53 -26.70
N SER A 232 -4.36 2.71 -27.63
CA SER A 232 -4.75 3.10 -29.00
C SER A 232 -6.23 2.89 -29.27
#